data_AF-A0A415G482-F1
#
_entry.id   AF-A0A415G482-F1
#
_cell.length_a   1.000
_cell.length_b   1.000
_cell.length_c   1.000
_cell.angle_alpha   90.00
_cell.angle_beta   90.00
_cell.angle_gamma   90.00
#
_symmetry.space_group_name_H-M   'P 1'
#
loop_
_entity.id
_entity.type
_entity.pdbx_description
1 polymer ?
#
loop_
_entity_poly.entity_id
_entity_poly.type
_entity_poly.pdbx_seq_one_letter_code
_entity_poly.pdbx_strand_id
1 'polypeptide(L)'
;MTYQATDIAKYIINKCTIEKHAISNLQLQEILYYIQKKFLEIGLKAFEDDFEAWPSGPVIPEVYYIYCGFGALDIRMKYDIH
;
A
#
# COMPACT_ATOMS: atom_id res chain seq x y z
N MET A 1 -3.08 18.60 3.71
CA MET A 1 -2.93 17.89 2.43
C MET A 1 -3.30 16.46 2.71
N THR A 2 -4.19 15.91 1.90
CA THR A 2 -4.76 14.59 2.13
C THR A 2 -4.15 13.67 1.07
N TYR A 3 -3.46 12.62 1.51
CA TYR A 3 -2.83 11.65 0.60
C TYR A 3 -3.85 10.58 0.21
N GLN A 4 -3.75 10.09 -1.03
CA GLN A 4 -4.43 8.86 -1.41
C GLN A 4 -3.55 7.66 -1.03
N ALA A 5 -4.19 6.53 -0.71
CA ALA A 5 -3.48 5.28 -0.46
C ALA A 5 -2.60 4.86 -1.65
N THR A 6 -2.98 5.24 -2.87
CA THR A 6 -2.20 5.01 -4.09
C THR A 6 -0.87 5.78 -4.10
N ASP A 7 -0.82 6.99 -3.55
CA ASP A 7 0.42 7.78 -3.44
C ASP A 7 1.39 7.12 -2.46
N ILE A 8 0.87 6.69 -1.31
CA ILE A 8 1.65 5.99 -0.29
C ILE A 8 2.09 4.62 -0.80
N ALA A 9 1.24 3.92 -1.55
CA ALA A 9 1.59 2.65 -2.19
C ALA A 9 2.76 2.79 -3.16
N LYS A 10 2.75 3.79 -4.03
CA LYS A 10 3.88 4.09 -4.94
C LYS A 10 5.16 4.35 -4.15
N TYR A 11 5.08 5.09 -3.05
CA TYR A 11 6.22 5.34 -2.18
C TYR A 11 6.79 4.05 -1.59
N ILE A 12 5.94 3.20 -1.00
CA ILE A 12 6.35 1.93 -0.41
C ILE A 12 7.00 1.04 -1.47
N ILE A 13 6.34 0.84 -2.62
CA ILE A 13 6.85 -0.02 -3.69
C ILE A 13 8.20 0.48 -4.19
N ASN A 14 8.35 1.78 -4.42
CA ASN A 14 9.61 2.35 -4.90
C ASN A 14 10.73 2.14 -3.88
N LYS A 15 10.48 2.43 -2.61
CA LYS A 15 11.44 2.25 -1.52
C LYS A 15 11.89 0.78 -1.41
N CYS A 16 10.94 -0.14 -1.29
CA CYS A 16 11.18 -1.57 -1.23
C CYS A 16 11.95 -2.09 -2.45
N THR A 17 11.62 -1.60 -3.65
CA THR A 17 12.31 -1.96 -4.89
C THR A 17 13.76 -1.46 -4.92
N ILE A 18 14.01 -0.21 -4.51
CA ILE A 18 15.37 0.38 -4.45
C ILE A 18 16.23 -0.33 -3.41
N GLU A 19 15.65 -0.65 -2.25
CA GLU A 19 16.31 -1.36 -1.16
C GLU A 19 16.47 -2.87 -1.42
N LYS A 20 16.07 -3.38 -2.59
CA LYS A 20 16.11 -4.80 -2.99
C LYS A 20 15.29 -5.73 -2.09
N HIS A 21 14.24 -5.20 -1.46
CA HIS A 21 13.27 -5.91 -0.64
C HIS A 21 11.86 -5.72 -1.25
N ALA A 22 11.70 -6.05 -2.53
CA ALA A 22 10.43 -5.91 -3.23
C ALA A 22 9.32 -6.75 -2.57
N ILE A 23 8.07 -6.28 -2.68
CA ILE A 23 6.93 -6.84 -1.96
C ILE A 23 5.82 -7.25 -2.91
N SER A 24 5.06 -8.28 -2.54
CA SER A 24 3.84 -8.69 -3.24
C SER A 24 2.68 -7.73 -3.00
N ASN A 25 1.62 -7.87 -3.80
CA ASN A 25 0.40 -7.06 -3.62
C ASN A 25 -0.25 -7.27 -2.24
N LEU A 26 -0.23 -8.50 -1.69
CA LEU A 26 -0.80 -8.76 -0.37
C LEU A 26 0.02 -8.11 0.74
N GLN A 27 1.35 -8.19 0.67
CA GLN A 27 2.23 -7.50 1.62
C GLN A 27 2.05 -5.98 1.58
N LEU A 28 1.81 -5.41 0.39
CA LEU A 28 1.50 -3.99 0.25
C LEU A 28 0.21 -3.61 1.00
N GLN A 29 -0.85 -4.42 0.89
CA GLN A 29 -2.11 -4.20 1.63
C GLN A 29 -1.89 -4.27 3.15
N GLU A 30 -1.12 -5.24 3.62
CA GLU A 30 -0.76 -5.37 5.04
C GLU A 30 -0.02 -4.13 5.55
N ILE A 31 0.97 -3.63 4.80
CA ILE A 31 1.74 -2.44 5.18
C ILE A 31 0.84 -1.21 5.26
N LEU A 32 -0.02 -1.00 4.25
CA LEU A 32 -0.96 0.13 4.25
C LEU A 32 -1.89 0.08 5.46
N TYR A 33 -2.38 -1.11 5.81
CA TYR A 33 -3.22 -1.32 6.98
C TYR A 33 -2.50 -0.92 8.27
N TYR A 34 -1.25 -1.37 8.45
CA TYR A 34 -0.46 -1.01 9.63
C TYR A 34 -0.16 0.48 9.71
N ILE A 35 0.11 1.14 8.57
CA ILE A 35 0.32 2.59 8.51
C ILE A 35 -0.94 3.32 8.98
N GLN A 36 -2.10 3.01 8.39
CA GLN A 36 -3.35 3.67 8.75
C GLN A 36 -3.69 3.44 10.21
N LYS A 37 -3.54 2.20 10.70
CA LYS A 37 -3.74 1.87 12.12
C LYS A 37 -2.87 2.74 13.04
N LYS A 38 -1.58 2.91 12.71
CA LYS A 38 -0.65 3.72 13.51
C LYS A 38 -0.99 5.21 13.52
N PHE A 39 -1.47 5.75 12.40
CA PHE A 39 -1.93 7.13 12.36
C PHE A 39 -3.23 7.33 13.14
N LEU A 40 -4.17 6.38 13.06
CA LEU A 40 -5.42 6.44 13.79
C LEU A 40 -5.21 6.38 15.31
N GLU A 41 -4.18 5.66 15.78
CA GLU A 41 -3.78 5.64 17.20
C GLU A 41 -3.41 7.03 17.75
N ILE A 42 -2.94 7.94 16.89
CA ILE A 42 -2.61 9.34 17.25
C ILE A 42 -3.69 10.35 16.80
N GLY A 43 -4.88 9.86 16.41
CA GLY A 43 -6.01 10.68 16.00
C GLY A 43 -5.87 11.31 14.61
N LEU A 44 -4.98 10.79 13.76
CA LEU A 44 -4.77 11.24 12.39
C LEU A 44 -5.13 10.13 11.39
N LYS A 45 -5.33 10.49 10.13
CA LYS A 45 -5.38 9.53 9.02
C LYS A 45 -4.11 9.66 8.19
N ALA A 46 -3.53 8.55 7.76
CA ALA A 46 -2.44 8.58 6.80
C ALA A 46 -2.97 8.86 5.38
N PHE A 47 -4.14 8.30 5.07
CA PHE A 47 -4.88 8.48 3.82
C PHE A 47 -6.39 8.36 4.07
N GLU A 48 -7.21 8.80 3.12
CA GLU A 48 -8.68 8.77 3.24
C GLU A 48 -9.33 7.50 2.72
N ASP A 49 -8.63 6.72 1.90
CA ASP A 49 -9.15 5.49 1.32
C ASP A 49 -9.54 4.47 2.39
N ASP A 50 -10.70 3.85 2.19
CA ASP A 50 -11.25 2.87 3.12
C ASP A 50 -10.76 1.44 2.81
N PHE A 51 -10.64 0.65 3.86
CA PHE A 51 -10.40 -0.78 3.77
C PHE A 51 -11.70 -1.55 3.68
N GLU A 52 -11.74 -2.56 2.80
CA GLU A 52 -12.74 -3.59 2.76
C GLU A 52 -12.24 -4.86 3.47
N ALA A 53 -13.13 -5.55 4.17
CA ALA A 53 -12.82 -6.82 4.83
C ALA A 53 -12.93 -7.98 3.82
N TRP A 54 -11.82 -8.35 3.20
CA TRP A 54 -11.75 -9.48 2.27
C TRP A 54 -11.31 -10.77 3.00
N PRO A 55 -11.50 -11.97 2.38
CA PRO A 55 -11.06 -13.22 2.98
C PRO A 55 -9.56 -13.29 3.29
N SER A 56 -8.74 -12.56 2.52
CA SER A 56 -7.29 -12.46 2.70
C SER A 56 -6.86 -11.39 3.71
N GLY A 57 -7.80 -10.64 4.29
CA GLY A 57 -7.52 -9.54 5.21
C GLY A 57 -8.09 -8.20 4.72
N PRO A 58 -7.76 -7.10 5.42
CA PRO A 58 -8.18 -5.76 5.02
C PRO A 58 -7.49 -5.36 3.72
N VAL A 59 -8.27 -4.93 2.72
CA VAL A 59 -7.79 -4.56 1.39
C VAL A 59 -8.35 -3.20 1.00
N ILE A 60 -7.52 -2.33 0.44
CA ILE A 60 -7.96 -1.13 -0.29
C ILE A 60 -8.12 -1.54 -1.75
N PRO A 61 -9.36 -1.65 -2.27
CA PRO A 61 -9.61 -2.18 -3.61
C PRO A 61 -8.90 -1.38 -4.71
N GLU A 62 -8.88 -0.06 -4.59
CA GLU A 62 -8.22 0.83 -5.55
C GLU A 62 -6.74 0.48 -5.71
N VAL A 63 -6.02 0.28 -4.60
CA VAL A 63 -4.62 -0.14 -4.62
C VAL A 63 -4.49 -1.59 -5.12
N TYR A 64 -5.36 -2.49 -4.67
CA TYR A 64 -5.28 -3.91 -5.02
C TYR A 64 -5.40 -4.12 -6.53
N TYR A 65 -6.39 -3.50 -7.18
CA TYR A 65 -6.62 -3.68 -8.61
C TYR A 65 -5.52 -3.08 -9.49
N ILE A 66 -4.79 -2.07 -9.01
CA ILE A 66 -3.62 -1.53 -9.72
C ILE A 66 -2.50 -2.59 -9.80
N TYR A 67 -2.31 -3.37 -8.75
CA TYR A 67 -1.16 -4.30 -8.63
C TYR A 67 -1.55 -5.79 -8.66
N CYS A 68 -2.82 -6.15 -8.79
CA CYS A 68 -3.27 -7.54 -8.78
C CYS A 68 -2.72 -8.37 -9.95
N GLY A 69 -2.34 -7.71 -11.06
CA GLY A 69 -1.72 -8.37 -12.21
C GLY A 69 -0.38 -9.05 -11.92
N PHE A 70 0.31 -8.66 -10.84
CA PHE A 70 1.53 -9.34 -10.37
C PHE A 70 1.24 -10.67 -9.66
N GLY A 71 -0.01 -10.89 -9.23
CA GLY A 71 -0.40 -12.09 -8.48
C GLY A 71 0.42 -12.26 -7.21
N ALA A 72 1.10 -13.40 -7.09
CA ALA A 72 1.98 -13.72 -5.96
C ALA A 72 3.43 -13.22 -6.14
N LEU A 73 3.77 -12.61 -7.28
CA LEU A 73 5.11 -12.10 -7.55
C LEU A 73 5.34 -10.73 -6.89
N ASP A 74 6.60 -10.42 -6.63
CA ASP A 74 6.98 -9.10 -6.12
C ASP A 74 6.73 -8.00 -7.16
N ILE A 75 6.22 -6.87 -6.69
CA ILE A 75 6.09 -5.64 -7.45
C ILE A 75 7.45 -4.94 -7.43
N ARG A 76 8.09 -4.86 -8.59
CA ARG A 76 9.43 -4.22 -8.77
C ARG A 76 9.37 -2.92 -9.55
N MET A 77 8.22 -2.25 -9.51
CA MET A 77 8.01 -0.98 -10.18
C MET A 77 8.84 0.12 -9.50
N LYS A 78 9.30 1.08 -10.29
CA LYS A 78 9.98 2.27 -9.79
C LYS A 78 9.14 3.48 -10.14
N TYR A 79 9.05 4.41 -9.20
CA TYR A 79 8.31 5.65 -9.36
C TYR A 79 9.27 6.82 -9.15
N ASP A 80 9.08 7.89 -9.91
CA ASP A 80 9.69 9.17 -9.58
C ASP A 80 8.88 9.78 -8.43
N ILE A 81 9.53 9.99 -7.29
CA ILE A 81 8.90 10.49 -6.08
C ILE A 81 9.51 11.86 -5.83
N HIS A 82 8.71 12.90 -6.07
CA HIS A 82 9.07 14.30 -5.83
C HIS A 82 8.68 14.75 -4.42
#